data_AF-A0A1G0B734-F1
#
_entry.id   AF-A0A1G0B734-F1
#
_cell.length_a   1.000
_cell.length_b   1.000
_cell.length_c   1.000
_cell.angle_alpha   90.00
_cell.angle_beta   90.00
_cell.angle_gamma   90.00
#
_symmetry.space_group_name_H-M   'P 1'
#
loop_
_entity.id
_entity.type
_entity.pdbx_description
1 polymer ?
#
loop_
_entity_poly.entity_id
_entity_poly.type
_entity_poly.pdbx_seq_one_letter_code
_entity_poly.pdbx_strand_id
1 'polypeptide(L)'
;MQARINMFLAWFFIPQTLAMGWVAAVGRMLLEVLGISTFEGDIPGRIVGALLLLMVVYLVLHFRGSLPPEGKPEGNGYRFGHRAVLLGNVLAASLFVFQFFASSISDYNTHLVLNQFTTAFGYWVMACWAVGFSFLYQSSMPQEAK
;
A
#
# COMPACT_ATOMS: atom_id res chain seq x y z
N MET A 1 -1.13 -14.17 13.36
CA MET A 1 -0.20 -13.02 13.29
C MET A 1 0.10 -12.60 11.84
N GLN A 2 0.56 -13.52 10.97
CA GLN A 2 0.90 -13.22 9.57
C GLN A 2 -0.24 -12.55 8.77
N ALA A 3 -1.47 -13.05 8.86
CA ALA A 3 -2.62 -12.44 8.16
C ALA A 3 -2.90 -10.99 8.60
N ARG A 4 -2.74 -10.67 9.90
CA ARG A 4 -2.92 -9.31 10.42
C ARG A 4 -1.85 -8.35 9.90
N ILE A 5 -0.59 -8.80 9.86
CA ILE A 5 0.52 -8.02 9.27
C ILE A 5 0.27 -7.79 7.78
N ASN A 6 -0.18 -8.82 7.06
CA ASN A 6 -0.48 -8.71 5.64
C ASN A 6 -1.59 -7.67 5.37
N MET A 7 -2.66 -7.68 6.19
CA MET A 7 -3.73 -6.67 6.08
C MET A 7 -3.23 -5.28 6.45
N PHE A 8 -2.44 -5.16 7.51
CA PHE A 8 -1.82 -3.88 7.89
C PHE A 8 -1.01 -3.29 6.73
N LEU A 9 -0.15 -4.09 6.12
CA LEU A 9 0.65 -3.68 4.97
C LEU A 9 -0.24 -3.28 3.78
N ALA A 10 -1.34 -3.99 3.52
CA ALA A 10 -2.26 -3.62 2.45
C ALA A 10 -2.91 -2.25 2.71
N TRP A 11 -3.39 -1.99 3.93
CA TRP A 11 -3.97 -0.71 4.30
C TRP A 11 -2.98 0.45 4.34
N PHE A 12 -1.69 0.16 4.54
CA PHE A 12 -0.63 1.14 4.35
C PHE A 12 -0.33 1.36 2.87
N PHE A 13 -0.15 0.31 2.07
CA PHE A 13 0.29 0.42 0.69
C PHE A 13 -0.81 0.91 -0.26
N ILE A 14 -2.09 0.63 0.01
CA ILE A 14 -3.19 1.09 -0.86
C ILE A 14 -3.20 2.62 -0.98
N PRO A 15 -3.25 3.41 0.11
CA PRO A 15 -3.19 4.87 -0.02
C PRO A 15 -1.84 5.36 -0.52
N GLN A 16 -0.72 4.68 -0.20
CA GLN A 16 0.59 5.01 -0.77
C GLN A 16 0.57 4.91 -2.30
N THR A 17 0.04 3.82 -2.84
CA THR A 17 0.03 3.57 -4.28
C THR A 17 -1.00 4.44 -5.01
N LEU A 18 -2.19 4.65 -4.44
CA LEU A 18 -3.29 5.39 -5.09
C LEU A 18 -3.25 6.90 -4.90
N ALA A 19 -2.85 7.36 -3.72
CA ALA A 19 -2.91 8.76 -3.31
C ALA A 19 -1.53 9.33 -2.98
N MET A 20 -0.49 8.81 -3.64
CA MET A 20 0.90 9.13 -3.38
C MET A 20 1.22 10.63 -3.32
N GLY A 21 0.73 11.39 -4.30
CA GLY A 21 0.94 12.83 -4.35
C GLY A 21 0.34 13.53 -3.13
N TRP A 22 -0.84 13.09 -2.69
CA TRP A 22 -1.50 13.61 -1.48
C TRP A 22 -0.74 13.26 -0.21
N VAL A 23 -0.26 12.02 -0.09
CA VAL A 23 0.56 11.58 1.05
C VAL A 23 1.83 12.44 1.15
N ALA A 24 2.54 12.63 0.03
CA ALA A 24 3.74 13.47 -0.01
C ALA A 24 3.44 14.94 0.29
N ALA A 25 2.31 15.47 -0.22
CA ALA A 25 1.89 16.84 0.03
C ALA A 25 1.59 17.09 1.52
N VAL A 26 0.92 16.15 2.20
CA VAL A 26 0.66 16.24 3.64
C VAL A 26 1.97 16.23 4.43
N GLY A 27 2.91 15.35 4.06
CA GLY A 27 4.23 15.31 4.70
C GLY A 27 5.02 16.60 4.51
N ARG A 28 4.98 17.18 3.30
CA ARG A 28 5.57 18.50 3.02
C ARG A 28 4.92 19.60 3.85
N MET A 29 3.59 19.66 3.88
CA MET A 29 2.87 20.68 4.65
C MET A 29 3.29 20.68 6.12
N LEU A 30 3.45 19.49 6.71
CA LEU A 30 3.95 19.37 8.08
C LEU A 30 5.40 19.88 8.22
N LEU A 31 6.28 19.53 7.29
CA LEU A 31 7.68 20.01 7.30
C LEU A 31 7.76 21.54 7.15
N GLU A 32 6.95 22.13 6.27
CA GLU A 32 6.87 23.57 6.06
C GLU A 32 6.38 24.30 7.31
N VAL A 33 5.36 23.76 8.00
CA VAL A 33 4.88 24.30 9.29
C VAL A 33 5.97 24.25 10.37
N LEU A 34 6.87 23.26 10.30
CA LEU A 34 8.02 23.14 11.19
C LEU A 34 9.23 23.98 10.74
N GLY A 35 9.09 24.80 9.69
CA GLY A 35 10.13 25.70 9.18
C GLY A 35 11.17 25.03 8.28
N ILE A 36 10.93 23.80 7.80
CA ILE A 36 11.82 23.07 6.89
C ILE A 36 11.33 23.30 5.45
N SER A 37 12.10 24.04 4.66
CA SER A 37 11.81 24.24 3.24
C SER A 37 11.98 22.94 2.46
N THR A 38 10.92 22.48 1.80
CA THR A 38 10.97 21.31 0.90
C THR A 38 10.29 21.63 -0.43
N PHE A 39 10.85 21.11 -1.52
CA PHE A 39 10.32 21.30 -2.88
C PHE A 39 9.30 20.22 -3.24
N GLU A 40 8.52 20.47 -4.29
CA GLU A 40 7.57 19.49 -4.78
C GLU A 40 8.30 18.25 -5.32
N GLY A 41 7.93 17.07 -4.82
CA GLY A 41 8.57 15.80 -5.19
C GLY A 41 9.77 15.40 -4.32
N ASP A 42 10.17 16.23 -3.36
CA ASP A 42 11.27 15.94 -2.45
C ASP A 42 11.05 14.69 -1.59
N ILE A 43 12.12 13.90 -1.44
CA ILE A 43 12.15 12.68 -0.63
C ILE A 43 11.70 12.93 0.82
N PRO A 44 12.16 13.98 1.53
CA PRO A 44 11.70 14.29 2.89
C PRO A 44 10.18 14.34 3.04
N GLY A 45 9.46 15.02 2.13
CA GLY A 45 8.00 15.12 2.19
C GLY A 45 7.33 13.75 2.02
N ARG A 46 7.84 12.91 1.12
CA ARG A 46 7.37 11.52 0.93
C ARG A 46 7.57 10.66 2.16
N ILE A 47 8.75 10.76 2.80
CA ILE A 47 9.07 10.01 4.03
C ILE A 47 8.10 10.41 5.16
N VAL A 48 7.97 11.71 5.42
CA VAL A 48 7.09 12.20 6.49
C VAL A 48 5.63 11.82 6.22
N GLY A 49 5.17 11.96 4.97
CA GLY A 49 3.84 11.51 4.58
C GLY A 49 3.61 10.03 4.83
N ALA A 50 4.60 9.20 4.50
CA ALA A 50 4.54 7.76 4.76
C ALA A 50 4.52 7.43 6.25
N LEU A 51 5.31 8.11 7.07
CA LEU A 51 5.28 7.93 8.52
C LEU A 51 3.94 8.34 9.14
N LEU A 52 3.35 9.44 8.67
CA LEU A 52 2.02 9.87 9.10
C LEU A 52 0.95 8.84 8.72
N LEU A 53 0.98 8.33 7.49
CA LEU A 53 0.05 7.29 7.06
C LEU A 53 0.22 6.02 7.91
N LEU A 54 1.46 5.59 8.15
CA LEU A 54 1.77 4.43 8.98
C LEU A 54 1.17 4.59 10.39
N MET A 55 1.32 5.78 10.98
CA MET A 55 0.72 6.13 12.27
C MET A 55 -0.81 6.04 12.21
N VAL A 56 -1.45 6.59 11.18
CA VAL A 56 -2.92 6.53 11.03
C VAL A 56 -3.41 5.09 10.92
N VAL A 57 -2.78 4.27 10.07
CA VAL A 57 -3.14 2.85 9.91
C VAL A 57 -2.95 2.09 11.24
N TYR A 58 -1.87 2.38 11.96
CA TYR A 58 -1.62 1.83 13.29
C TYR A 58 -2.70 2.22 14.30
N LEU A 59 -3.07 3.51 14.36
CA LEU A 59 -4.12 3.98 15.27
C LEU A 59 -5.45 3.32 14.96
N VAL A 60 -5.82 3.19 13.68
CA VAL A 60 -7.05 2.49 13.28
C VAL A 60 -7.00 1.02 13.72
N LEU A 61 -5.88 0.33 13.53
CA LEU A 61 -5.70 -1.04 14.00
C LEU A 61 -5.77 -1.12 15.53
N HIS A 62 -5.15 -0.19 16.25
CA HIS A 62 -5.12 -0.16 17.71
C HIS A 62 -6.52 0.03 18.30
N PHE A 63 -7.30 0.97 17.76
CA PHE A 63 -8.64 1.27 18.26
C PHE A 63 -9.71 0.27 17.79
N ARG A 64 -9.61 -0.27 16.56
CA ARG A 64 -10.57 -1.27 16.06
C ARG A 64 -10.22 -2.71 16.42
N GLY A 65 -8.95 -2.99 16.75
CA GLY A 65 -8.41 -4.34 16.98
C GLY A 65 -8.08 -5.13 15.71
N SER A 66 -8.72 -4.81 14.57
CA SER A 66 -8.52 -5.46 13.28
C SER A 66 -8.70 -4.48 12.11
N LEU A 67 -8.20 -4.88 10.94
CA LEU A 67 -8.37 -4.16 9.68
C LEU A 67 -9.12 -5.07 8.69
N PRO A 68 -10.29 -4.64 8.16
CA PRO A 68 -11.11 -5.45 7.28
C PRO A 68 -10.49 -5.57 5.87
N PRO A 69 -10.90 -6.54 5.04
CA PRO A 69 -11.70 -7.71 5.38
C PRO A 69 -10.90 -8.72 6.23
N GLU A 70 -11.55 -9.29 7.25
CA GLU A 70 -10.92 -10.30 8.11
C GLU A 70 -10.93 -11.71 7.49
N GLY A 71 -12.02 -12.07 6.81
CA GLY A 71 -12.23 -13.41 6.23
C GLY A 71 -12.35 -14.54 7.28
N LYS A 72 -12.85 -15.72 6.87
CA LYS A 72 -12.91 -16.91 7.74
C LYS A 72 -11.74 -17.86 7.43
N PRO A 73 -10.87 -18.18 8.40
CA PRO A 73 -9.65 -18.97 8.17
C PRO A 73 -9.85 -20.35 7.53
N GLU A 74 -11.05 -20.92 7.72
CA GLU A 74 -11.42 -22.27 7.27
C GLU A 74 -11.73 -22.35 5.77
N GLY A 75 -12.01 -21.23 5.11
CA GLY A 75 -12.37 -21.20 3.69
C GLY A 75 -11.17 -21.26 2.75
N ASN A 76 -11.27 -22.01 1.64
CA ASN A 76 -10.26 -21.95 0.57
C ASN A 76 -10.08 -20.53 0.00
N GLY A 77 -11.16 -19.75 -0.04
CA GLY A 77 -11.13 -18.33 -0.44
C GLY A 77 -10.29 -17.46 0.49
N TYR A 78 -10.20 -17.78 1.79
CA TYR A 78 -9.36 -17.04 2.73
C TYR A 78 -7.88 -17.19 2.40
N ARG A 79 -7.43 -18.43 2.14
CA ARG A 79 -6.03 -18.71 1.81
C ARG A 79 -5.63 -18.08 0.48
N PHE A 80 -6.48 -18.20 -0.53
CA PHE A 80 -6.25 -17.57 -1.83
C PHE A 80 -6.23 -16.05 -1.70
N GLY A 81 -7.23 -15.48 -1.02
CA GLY A 81 -7.36 -14.04 -0.80
C GLY A 81 -6.13 -13.43 -0.13
N HIS A 82 -5.64 -14.03 0.95
CA HIS A 82 -4.42 -13.55 1.60
C HIS A 82 -3.16 -13.69 0.76
N ARG A 83 -3.03 -14.75 -0.06
CA ARG A 83 -1.90 -14.88 -0.99
C ARG A 83 -1.93 -13.81 -2.08
N ALA A 84 -3.10 -13.50 -2.62
CA ALA A 84 -3.26 -12.42 -3.59
C ALA A 84 -2.95 -11.05 -2.97
N VAL A 85 -3.45 -10.77 -1.75
CA VAL A 85 -3.10 -9.53 -1.03
C VAL A 85 -1.61 -9.44 -0.75
N LEU A 86 -0.97 -10.56 -0.36
CA LEU A 86 0.47 -10.59 -0.12
C LEU A 86 1.27 -10.30 -1.40
N LEU A 87 0.87 -10.88 -2.52
CA LEU A 87 1.48 -10.58 -3.82
C LEU A 87 1.35 -9.10 -4.16
N GLY A 88 0.17 -8.51 -3.97
CA GLY A 88 -0.06 -7.07 -4.13
C GLY A 88 0.86 -6.24 -3.23
N ASN A 89 1.00 -6.62 -1.95
CA ASN A 89 1.87 -5.92 -1.00
C ASN A 89 3.35 -6.01 -1.38
N VAL A 90 3.83 -7.16 -1.86
CA VAL A 90 5.22 -7.31 -2.32
C VAL A 90 5.48 -6.42 -3.52
N LEU A 91 4.58 -6.41 -4.50
CA LEU A 91 4.69 -5.54 -5.67
C LEU A 91 4.61 -4.05 -5.29
N ALA A 92 3.74 -3.68 -4.36
CA ALA A 92 3.60 -2.31 -3.86
C ALA A 92 4.84 -1.86 -3.08
N ALA A 93 5.43 -2.74 -2.28
CA ALA A 93 6.69 -2.46 -1.58
C ALA A 93 7.83 -2.20 -2.58
N SER A 94 7.92 -3.00 -3.65
CA SER A 94 8.89 -2.77 -4.73
C SER A 94 8.68 -1.43 -5.42
N LEU A 95 7.42 -1.06 -5.72
CA LEU A 95 7.07 0.24 -6.29
C LEU A 95 7.45 1.40 -5.34
N PHE A 96 7.13 1.25 -4.07
CA PHE A 96 7.45 2.24 -3.03
C PHE A 96 8.96 2.46 -2.92
N VAL A 97 9.75 1.38 -2.87
CA VAL A 97 11.22 1.44 -2.86
C VAL A 97 11.74 2.13 -4.13
N PHE A 98 11.27 1.72 -5.30
CA PHE A 98 11.70 2.30 -6.57
C PHE A 98 11.58 3.84 -6.59
N GLN A 99 10.53 4.39 -5.99
CA GLN A 99 10.28 5.84 -6.00
C GLN A 99 11.27 6.66 -5.17
N PHE A 100 11.94 6.05 -4.19
CA PHE A 100 13.03 6.72 -3.46
C PHE A 100 14.33 6.73 -4.25
N PHE A 101 14.54 5.74 -5.12
CA PHE A 101 15.77 5.57 -5.88
C PHE A 101 15.66 6.03 -7.34
N ALA A 102 14.45 6.31 -7.83
CA ALA A 102 14.21 6.69 -9.22
C ALA A 102 15.01 7.94 -9.63
N SER A 103 15.13 8.94 -8.74
CA SER A 103 15.93 10.15 -8.97
C SER A 103 17.44 9.90 -9.06
N SER A 104 17.91 8.75 -8.58
CA SER A 104 19.33 8.34 -8.67
C SER A 104 19.67 7.67 -10.00
N ILE A 105 18.68 7.44 -10.87
CA ILE A 105 18.87 6.82 -12.18
C ILE A 105 19.22 7.93 -13.19
N SER A 106 20.51 8.03 -13.53
CA SER A 106 21.02 9.07 -14.43
C SER A 106 20.71 8.83 -15.91
N ASP A 107 20.50 7.58 -16.32
CA ASP A 107 20.20 7.24 -17.71
C ASP A 107 18.72 7.43 -18.04
N TYR A 108 18.43 8.33 -18.98
CA TYR A 108 17.07 8.69 -19.38
C TYR A 108 16.25 7.50 -19.90
N ASN A 109 16.87 6.64 -20.73
CA ASN A 109 16.18 5.49 -21.32
C ASN A 109 15.81 4.46 -20.24
N THR A 110 16.74 4.18 -19.33
CA THR A 110 16.52 3.29 -18.19
C THR A 110 15.42 3.84 -17.28
N HIS A 111 15.44 5.14 -17.00
CA HIS A 111 14.39 5.79 -16.22
C HIS A 111 13.02 5.66 -16.91
N LEU A 112 12.94 5.88 -18.22
CA LEU A 112 11.69 5.80 -18.99
C LEU A 112 11.10 4.38 -19.02
N VAL A 113 11.93 3.37 -19.28
CA VAL A 113 11.51 1.96 -19.27
C VAL A 113 11.02 1.56 -17.87
N LEU A 114 11.78 1.89 -16.83
CA LEU A 114 11.41 1.55 -15.46
C LEU A 114 10.13 2.28 -15.02
N ASN A 115 9.90 3.51 -15.47
CA ASN A 115 8.69 4.28 -15.18
C ASN A 115 7.43 3.65 -15.83
N GLN A 116 7.53 3.21 -17.09
CA GLN A 116 6.43 2.49 -17.74
C GLN A 116 6.16 1.14 -17.07
N PHE A 117 7.23 0.43 -16.70
CA PHE A 117 7.14 -0.83 -15.98
C PHE A 117 6.50 -0.66 -14.60
N THR A 118 6.85 0.40 -13.86
CA THR A 118 6.21 0.71 -12.56
C THR A 118 4.75 1.12 -12.69
N THR A 119 4.38 1.83 -13.76
CA THR A 119 2.97 2.13 -14.05
C THR A 119 2.17 0.85 -14.26
N ALA A 120 2.68 -0.10 -15.07
CA ALA A 120 2.07 -1.41 -15.24
C ALA A 120 1.98 -2.18 -13.91
N PHE A 121 3.04 -2.17 -13.10
CA PHE A 121 3.07 -2.78 -11.77
C PHE A 121 1.99 -2.23 -10.84
N GLY A 122 1.73 -0.92 -10.87
CA GLY A 122 0.65 -0.31 -10.11
C GLY A 122 -0.72 -0.92 -10.42
N TYR A 123 -1.01 -1.21 -11.69
CA TYR A 123 -2.26 -1.90 -12.07
C TYR A 123 -2.31 -3.34 -11.57
N TRP A 124 -1.18 -4.08 -11.64
CA TRP A 124 -1.10 -5.45 -11.11
C TRP A 124 -1.30 -5.50 -9.59
N VAL A 125 -0.71 -4.55 -8.87
CA VAL A 125 -0.91 -4.36 -7.43
C VAL A 125 -2.39 -4.18 -7.11
N MET A 126 -3.05 -3.27 -7.82
CA MET A 126 -4.48 -2.99 -7.65
C MET A 126 -5.35 -4.20 -7.95
N ALA A 127 -5.06 -4.94 -9.03
CA ALA A 127 -5.76 -6.17 -9.36
C ALA A 127 -5.60 -7.24 -8.25
N CYS A 128 -4.38 -7.40 -7.72
CA CYS A 128 -4.09 -8.34 -6.64
C CYS A 128 -4.88 -8.00 -5.36
N TRP A 129 -4.96 -6.72 -4.98
CA TRP A 129 -5.76 -6.30 -3.84
C TRP A 129 -7.26 -6.44 -4.08
N ALA A 130 -7.77 -6.02 -5.25
CA ALA A 130 -9.19 -6.13 -5.58
C ALA A 130 -9.67 -7.59 -5.57
N VAL A 131 -8.91 -8.48 -6.22
CA VAL A 131 -9.20 -9.93 -6.21
C VAL A 131 -9.03 -10.49 -4.80
N GLY A 132 -7.92 -10.19 -4.13
CA GLY A 132 -7.62 -10.69 -2.80
C GLY A 132 -8.69 -10.32 -1.76
N PHE A 133 -9.10 -9.05 -1.72
CA PHE A 133 -10.16 -8.56 -0.84
C PHE A 133 -11.52 -9.14 -1.19
N SER A 134 -11.83 -9.35 -2.48
CA SER A 134 -13.07 -10.00 -2.90
C SER A 134 -13.18 -11.42 -2.34
N PHE A 135 -12.11 -12.21 -2.43
CA PHE A 135 -12.07 -13.57 -1.87
C PHE A 135 -12.10 -13.59 -0.34
N LEU A 136 -11.40 -12.64 0.32
CA LEU A 136 -11.48 -12.49 1.78
C LEU A 136 -12.89 -12.12 2.23
N TYR A 137 -13.54 -11.17 1.55
CA TYR A 137 -14.91 -10.78 1.82
C TYR A 137 -15.88 -11.96 1.62
N GLN A 138 -15.79 -12.65 0.49
CA GLN A 138 -16.61 -13.85 0.23
C GLN A 138 -16.41 -14.93 1.28
N SER A 139 -15.18 -15.15 1.74
CA SER A 139 -14.91 -16.12 2.81
C SER A 139 -15.59 -15.75 4.13
N SER A 140 -15.88 -14.46 4.37
CA SER A 140 -16.53 -14.00 5.60
C SER A 140 -18.05 -14.19 5.61
N MET A 141 -18.68 -14.33 4.43
CA MET A 141 -20.12 -14.44 4.33
C MET A 141 -20.65 -15.77 4.93
N PRO A 142 -21.90 -15.83 5.40
CA PRO A 142 -22.56 -17.09 5.75
C PRO A 142 -22.59 -17.98 4.51
N GLN A 143 -22.16 -19.24 4.63
CA GLN A 143 -22.35 -20.21 3.56
C GLN A 143 -23.79 -20.72 3.66
N GLU A 144 -24.56 -20.59 2.57
CA GLU A 144 -25.88 -21.21 2.51
C GLU A 144 -25.71 -22.73 2.66
N ALA A 145 -26.37 -23.30 3.67
CA ALA A 145 -26.41 -24.74 3.85
C ALA A 145 -27.12 -25.35 2.62
N LYS A 146 -26.40 -26.18 1.87
CA LYS A 146 -26.99 -27.01 0.81
C LYS A 146 -27.70 -28.21 1.41
#